data_AF-A0A7Y7TX59-F1
#
_entry.id   AF-A0A7Y7TX59-F1
#
_cell.length_a   1.000
_cell.length_b   1.000
_cell.length_c   1.000
_cell.angle_alpha   90.00
_cell.angle_beta   90.00
_cell.angle_gamma   90.00
#
_symmetry.space_group_name_H-M   'P 1'
#
loop_
_entity.id
_entity.type
_entity.pdbx_description
1 polymer ?
#
loop_
_entity_poly.entity_id
_entity_poly.type
_entity_poly.pdbx_seq_one_letter_code
_entity_poly.pdbx_strand_id
1 'polypeptide(L)'
;MLRISCLYLFQLMILSNVFCQSKPASVQKQLLDLQALCNSIQNENHALRSHVKTQDSLAYTRTRMEIFEAFNTAPRINFDFLNTTDKIAVTGLFTKLLQANNPTSDILGFRFNETLLKTAEKYFKNELKSEPDKIRLGQVINKLVNNPVISTLANTNPITSVTAAIINTMSSFSTTSIDVVKEGNKLKDVSSSTMDAFSQKNIEAFRVELQPYINFYDALNLASIRYLSGLENINQHYEYLKGSVEDYKKQLYLSLSITDTNTLMRLASSLPDPSTRNLDYSAFLCDQKIQSCDGIARKLPAIQLLVKDFRREYDQLLISFLKEYVLALQSAKKLPPSSIDQSKIDSLISDIDTFTKTEITKNTGPKK
;
A
#
# COMPACT_ATOMS: atom_id res chain seq x y z
N MET A 1 8.71 57.93 -28.16
CA MET A 1 8.34 57.79 -29.59
C MET A 1 7.26 58.76 -30.07
N LEU A 2 6.29 59.19 -29.26
CA LEU A 2 5.22 60.11 -29.74
C LEU A 2 5.68 61.52 -30.18
N ARG A 3 6.78 62.06 -29.62
CA ARG A 3 7.26 63.42 -29.98
C ARG A 3 7.96 63.50 -31.35
N ILE A 4 8.49 62.38 -31.86
CA ILE A 4 9.17 62.33 -33.17
C ILE A 4 8.14 62.28 -34.31
N SER A 5 6.99 61.65 -34.08
CA SER A 5 5.90 61.56 -35.07
C SER A 5 5.20 62.91 -35.32
N CYS A 6 5.05 63.77 -34.31
CA CYS A 6 4.44 65.09 -34.51
C CYS A 6 5.35 66.07 -35.27
N LEU A 7 6.68 65.97 -35.12
CA LEU A 7 7.64 66.79 -35.86
C LEU A 7 7.68 66.41 -37.35
N TYR A 8 7.54 65.12 -37.68
CA TYR A 8 7.45 64.65 -39.07
C TYR A 8 6.13 65.08 -39.74
N LEU A 9 5.01 65.05 -39.03
CA LEU A 9 3.72 65.53 -39.52
C LEU A 9 3.71 67.05 -39.79
N PHE A 10 4.41 67.82 -38.96
CA PHE A 10 4.52 69.28 -39.14
C PHE A 10 5.45 69.65 -40.31
N GLN A 11 6.55 68.91 -40.51
CA GLN A 11 7.40 69.07 -41.70
C GLN A 11 6.70 68.66 -43.00
N LEU A 12 5.86 67.63 -42.97
CA LEU A 12 5.05 67.22 -44.13
C LEU A 12 3.97 68.26 -44.51
N MET A 13 3.38 68.96 -43.53
CA MET A 13 2.39 70.02 -43.78
C MET A 13 3.02 71.29 -44.37
N ILE A 14 4.25 71.64 -43.99
CA ILE A 14 4.96 72.78 -44.58
C ILE A 14 5.38 72.47 -46.03
N LEU A 15 5.74 71.21 -46.33
CA LEU A 15 6.04 70.76 -47.70
C LEU A 15 4.81 70.72 -48.62
N SER A 16 3.59 70.54 -48.09
CA SER A 16 2.37 70.56 -48.91
C SER A 16 1.94 71.96 -49.37
N ASN A 17 2.35 73.03 -48.70
CA ASN A 17 1.94 74.40 -49.06
C ASN A 17 2.85 75.07 -50.11
N VAL A 18 4.03 74.52 -50.40
CA VAL A 18 4.99 75.12 -51.36
C VAL A 18 4.94 74.46 -52.74
N PHE A 19 4.35 73.27 -52.88
CA PHE A 19 4.21 72.58 -54.17
C PHE A 19 2.80 72.71 -54.76
N CYS A 20 2.43 73.93 -55.14
CA CYS A 20 1.29 74.20 -56.01
C CYS A 20 1.72 74.12 -57.50
N GLN A 21 2.18 72.94 -57.91
CA GLN A 21 2.36 72.58 -59.33
C GLN A 21 1.67 71.24 -59.55
N SER A 22 0.87 71.15 -60.60
CA SER A 22 0.07 69.98 -60.97
C SER A 22 0.91 68.70 -60.92
N LYS A 23 0.65 67.84 -59.93
CA LYS A 23 1.28 66.51 -59.87
C LYS A 23 0.86 65.72 -61.12
N PRO A 24 1.80 65.12 -61.87
CA PRO A 24 1.46 64.32 -63.05
C PRO A 24 0.57 63.14 -62.62
N ALA A 25 -0.46 62.84 -63.40
CA ALA A 25 -1.49 61.82 -63.09
C ALA A 25 -0.91 60.43 -62.74
N SER A 26 0.31 60.13 -63.21
CA SER A 26 1.08 58.93 -62.85
C SER A 26 1.44 58.87 -61.36
N VAL A 27 1.84 59.99 -60.76
CA VAL A 27 2.21 60.07 -59.33
C VAL A 27 0.98 59.93 -58.44
N GLN A 28 -0.17 60.47 -58.88
CA GLN A 28 -1.42 60.35 -58.14
C GLN A 28 -1.96 58.91 -58.16
N LYS A 29 -1.82 58.21 -59.29
CA LYS A 29 -2.13 56.78 -59.42
C LYS A 29 -1.23 55.92 -58.53
N GLN A 30 0.08 56.17 -58.54
CA GLN A 30 1.03 55.47 -57.67
C GLN A 30 0.73 55.67 -56.17
N LEU A 31 0.27 56.86 -55.78
CA LEU A 31 -0.11 57.16 -54.40
C LEU A 31 -1.37 56.40 -53.97
N LEU A 32 -2.36 56.27 -54.86
CA LEU A 32 -3.56 55.45 -54.63
C LEU A 32 -3.22 53.96 -54.55
N ASP A 33 -2.36 53.45 -55.43
CA ASP A 33 -1.92 52.05 -55.42
C ASP A 33 -1.14 51.73 -54.13
N LEU A 34 -0.27 52.64 -53.67
CA LEU A 34 0.43 52.52 -52.38
C LEU A 34 -0.52 52.57 -51.19
N GLN A 35 -1.54 53.44 -51.20
CA GLN A 35 -2.56 53.48 -50.15
C GLN A 35 -3.37 52.18 -50.10
N ALA A 36 -3.74 51.63 -51.26
CA ALA A 36 -4.43 50.34 -51.34
C ALA A 36 -3.56 49.20 -50.79
N LEU A 37 -2.27 49.18 -51.13
CA LEU A 37 -1.32 48.21 -50.60
C LEU A 37 -1.15 48.34 -49.08
N CYS A 38 -0.98 49.56 -48.55
CA CYS A 38 -0.89 49.82 -47.11
C CYS A 38 -2.15 49.35 -46.37
N ASN A 39 -3.34 49.61 -46.92
CA ASN A 39 -4.60 49.14 -46.34
C ASN A 39 -4.71 47.61 -46.37
N SER A 40 -4.28 46.96 -47.47
CA SER A 40 -4.23 45.51 -47.57
C SER A 40 -3.31 44.90 -46.51
N ILE A 41 -2.08 45.42 -46.38
CA ILE A 41 -1.11 44.99 -45.37
C ILE A 41 -1.64 45.23 -43.95
N GLN A 42 -2.35 46.34 -43.71
CA GLN A 42 -2.95 46.64 -42.41
C GLN A 42 -4.08 45.65 -42.06
N ASN A 43 -4.91 45.28 -43.04
CA ASN A 43 -5.96 44.28 -42.87
C ASN A 43 -5.38 42.88 -42.63
N GLU A 44 -4.33 42.50 -43.37
CA GLU A 44 -3.62 41.24 -43.17
C GLU A 44 -2.95 41.19 -41.79
N ASN A 45 -2.28 42.26 -41.37
CA ASN A 45 -1.72 42.37 -40.02
C ASN A 45 -2.80 42.27 -38.94
N HIS A 46 -3.98 42.86 -39.16
CA HIS A 46 -5.10 42.74 -38.24
C HIS A 46 -5.61 41.29 -38.16
N ALA A 47 -5.75 40.62 -39.31
CA ALA A 47 -6.14 39.21 -39.38
C ALA A 47 -5.11 38.30 -38.66
N LEU A 48 -3.81 38.48 -38.93
CA LEU A 48 -2.74 37.74 -38.26
C LEU A 48 -2.74 37.97 -36.74
N ARG A 49 -2.88 39.22 -36.29
CA ARG A 49 -2.99 39.54 -34.84
C ARG A 49 -4.20 38.89 -34.20
N SER A 50 -5.33 38.86 -34.90
CA SER A 50 -6.53 38.17 -34.40
C SER A 50 -6.32 36.67 -34.29
N HIS A 51 -5.65 36.06 -35.27
CA HIS A 51 -5.36 34.63 -35.28
C HIS A 51 -4.40 34.23 -34.16
N VAL A 52 -3.30 34.97 -33.99
CA VAL A 52 -2.34 34.78 -32.90
C VAL A 52 -3.04 34.91 -31.53
N LYS A 53 -3.89 35.93 -31.36
CA LYS A 53 -4.64 36.11 -30.11
C LYS A 53 -5.58 34.93 -29.81
N THR A 54 -6.23 34.37 -30.83
CA THR A 54 -7.07 33.17 -30.67
C THR A 54 -6.22 31.95 -30.30
N GLN A 55 -5.06 31.77 -30.95
CA GLN A 55 -4.15 30.67 -30.65
C GLN A 55 -3.61 30.76 -29.21
N ASP A 56 -3.18 31.95 -28.78
CA ASP A 56 -2.69 32.19 -27.42
C ASP A 56 -3.79 31.98 -26.37
N SER A 57 -5.03 32.38 -26.68
CA SER A 57 -6.19 32.14 -25.81
C SER A 57 -6.47 30.64 -25.61
N LEU A 58 -6.39 29.85 -26.68
CA LEU A 58 -6.55 28.40 -26.62
C LEU A 58 -5.42 27.73 -25.82
N ALA A 59 -4.17 28.13 -26.09
CA ALA A 59 -3.01 27.64 -25.36
C ALA A 59 -3.08 27.97 -23.87
N TYR A 60 -3.44 29.21 -23.52
CA TYR A 60 -3.65 29.63 -22.14
C TYR A 60 -4.74 28.83 -21.44
N THR A 61 -5.87 28.61 -22.11
CA THR A 61 -6.98 27.82 -21.55
C THR A 61 -6.55 26.39 -21.26
N ARG A 62 -5.77 25.77 -22.15
CA ARG A 62 -5.20 24.43 -21.94
C ARG A 62 -4.26 24.39 -20.73
N THR A 63 -3.25 25.26 -20.69
CA THR A 63 -2.30 25.33 -19.57
C THR A 63 -3.00 25.59 -18.25
N ARG A 64 -4.00 26.48 -18.24
CA ARG A 64 -4.82 26.74 -17.06
C ARG A 64 -5.56 25.47 -16.61
N MET A 65 -6.21 24.74 -17.51
CA MET A 65 -6.88 23.48 -17.16
C MET A 65 -5.90 22.47 -16.57
N GLU A 66 -4.75 22.25 -17.21
CA GLU A 66 -3.72 21.30 -16.76
C GLU A 66 -3.20 21.65 -15.34
N ILE A 67 -2.93 22.93 -15.08
CA ILE A 67 -2.49 23.39 -13.76
C ILE A 67 -3.61 23.26 -12.71
N PHE A 68 -4.84 23.67 -13.02
CA PHE A 68 -5.97 23.56 -12.09
C PHE A 68 -6.27 22.10 -11.73
N GLU A 69 -6.22 21.20 -12.70
CA GLU A 69 -6.38 19.77 -12.48
C GLU A 69 -5.28 19.22 -11.55
N ALA A 70 -4.02 19.59 -11.79
CA ALA A 70 -2.89 19.20 -10.96
C ALA A 70 -3.06 19.64 -9.50
N PHE A 71 -3.47 20.89 -9.25
CA PHE A 71 -3.65 21.41 -7.89
C PHE A 71 -4.84 20.79 -7.15
N ASN A 72 -5.93 20.49 -7.86
CA ASN A 72 -7.08 19.81 -7.25
C ASN A 72 -6.78 18.34 -6.96
N THR A 73 -5.95 17.71 -7.78
CA THR A 73 -5.72 16.26 -7.71
C THR A 73 -4.53 15.88 -6.85
N ALA A 74 -3.50 16.74 -6.74
CA ALA A 74 -2.30 16.44 -5.94
C ALA A 74 -2.58 16.12 -4.46
N PRO A 75 -3.45 16.86 -3.73
CA PRO A 75 -3.80 16.52 -2.35
C PRO A 75 -4.51 15.17 -2.25
N ARG A 76 -5.36 14.85 -3.23
CA ARG A 76 -6.12 13.61 -3.29
C ARG A 76 -5.21 12.42 -3.55
N ILE A 77 -4.26 12.54 -4.49
CA ILE A 77 -3.26 11.48 -4.76
C ILE A 77 -2.45 11.20 -3.51
N ASN A 78 -1.97 12.24 -2.82
CA ASN A 78 -1.20 12.09 -1.59
C ASN A 78 -2.02 11.39 -0.49
N PHE A 79 -3.28 11.79 -0.31
CA PHE A 79 -4.20 11.17 0.65
C PHE A 79 -4.52 9.71 0.30
N ASP A 80 -4.88 9.42 -0.96
CA ASP A 80 -5.22 8.08 -1.42
C ASP A 80 -4.01 7.14 -1.32
N PHE A 81 -2.81 7.64 -1.61
CA PHE A 81 -1.56 6.90 -1.49
C PHE A 81 -1.24 6.52 -0.03
N LEU A 82 -1.24 7.49 0.89
CA LEU A 82 -0.99 7.24 2.32
C LEU A 82 -2.02 6.27 2.93
N ASN A 83 -3.28 6.36 2.52
CA ASN A 83 -4.33 5.49 3.02
C ASN A 83 -4.32 4.07 2.42
N THR A 84 -3.52 3.79 1.39
CA THR A 84 -3.51 2.47 0.75
C THR A 84 -2.85 1.43 1.65
N THR A 85 -1.77 1.79 2.35
CA THR A 85 -1.01 0.89 3.24
C THR A 85 -1.68 0.67 4.60
N ASP A 86 -2.42 1.67 5.10
CA ASP A 86 -2.94 1.65 6.47
C ASP A 86 -4.23 0.83 6.64
N LYS A 87 -4.93 0.54 5.53
CA LYS A 87 -6.30 -0.03 5.60
C LYS A 87 -6.37 -1.46 6.12
N ILE A 88 -5.36 -2.30 5.94
CA ILE A 88 -5.42 -3.70 6.43
C ILE A 88 -5.00 -3.81 7.89
N ALA A 89 -3.98 -3.05 8.31
CA ALA A 89 -3.44 -3.10 9.68
C ALA A 89 -4.47 -2.72 10.76
N VAL A 90 -5.51 -1.95 10.39
CA VAL A 90 -6.52 -1.42 11.32
C VAL A 90 -7.85 -2.19 11.27
N THR A 91 -7.96 -3.25 10.46
CA THR A 91 -9.23 -3.99 10.34
C THR A 91 -9.40 -5.05 11.43
N GLY A 92 -10.64 -5.22 11.91
CA GLY A 92 -10.99 -6.33 12.79
C GLY A 92 -10.70 -7.71 12.17
N LEU A 93 -10.62 -7.81 10.85
CA LEU A 93 -10.21 -9.03 10.14
C LEU A 93 -8.77 -9.41 10.49
N PHE A 94 -7.82 -8.48 10.47
CA PHE A 94 -6.42 -8.78 10.76
C PHE A 94 -6.23 -9.30 12.21
N THR A 95 -6.97 -8.72 13.17
CA THR A 95 -7.01 -9.24 14.54
C THR A 95 -7.51 -10.69 14.58
N LYS A 96 -8.55 -11.03 13.82
CA LYS A 96 -9.04 -12.41 13.72
C LYS A 96 -8.01 -13.34 13.07
N LEU A 97 -7.28 -12.89 12.04
CA LEU A 97 -6.21 -13.67 11.40
C LEU A 97 -5.02 -13.90 12.36
N LEU A 98 -4.63 -12.89 13.14
CA LEU A 98 -3.60 -13.05 14.17
C LEU A 98 -4.04 -14.04 15.26
N GLN A 99 -5.30 -13.95 15.69
CA GLN A 99 -5.87 -14.89 16.65
C GLN A 99 -5.94 -16.31 16.06
N ALA A 100 -6.28 -16.48 14.78
CA ALA A 100 -6.34 -17.79 14.14
C ALA A 100 -4.96 -18.44 14.00
N ASN A 101 -3.89 -17.64 13.88
CA ASN A 101 -2.52 -18.13 13.89
C ASN A 101 -1.96 -18.38 15.31
N ASN A 102 -2.72 -18.02 16.36
CA ASN A 102 -2.31 -18.24 17.74
C ASN A 102 -2.77 -19.64 18.23
N PRO A 103 -1.83 -20.54 18.60
CA PRO A 103 -2.14 -21.89 19.08
C PRO A 103 -3.02 -21.97 20.33
N THR A 104 -3.10 -20.87 21.09
CA THR A 104 -3.89 -20.78 22.34
C THR A 104 -5.26 -20.15 22.13
N SER A 105 -5.52 -19.59 20.96
CA SER A 105 -6.81 -18.98 20.65
C SER A 105 -7.88 -20.04 20.40
N ASP A 106 -9.12 -19.73 20.77
CA ASP A 106 -10.31 -20.54 20.48
C ASP A 106 -11.13 -20.02 19.29
N ILE A 107 -10.58 -19.06 18.53
CA ILE A 107 -11.29 -18.45 17.41
C ILE A 107 -11.64 -19.47 16.32
N LEU A 108 -10.82 -20.51 16.16
CA LEU A 108 -11.04 -21.62 15.23
C LEU A 108 -11.93 -22.74 15.81
N GLY A 109 -12.44 -22.57 17.04
CA GLY A 109 -13.26 -23.57 17.71
C GLY A 109 -12.51 -24.66 18.43
N PHE A 110 -11.18 -24.62 18.41
CA PHE A 110 -10.31 -25.51 19.16
C PHE A 110 -9.08 -24.74 19.61
N ARG A 111 -8.46 -25.20 20.69
CA ARG A 111 -7.14 -24.72 21.10
C ARG A 111 -6.10 -25.82 20.88
N PHE A 112 -5.01 -25.48 20.21
CA PHE A 112 -3.96 -26.46 19.92
C PHE A 112 -3.27 -26.92 21.20
N ASN A 113 -3.07 -26.03 22.18
CA ASN A 113 -2.50 -26.38 23.48
C ASN A 113 -3.31 -27.48 24.21
N GLU A 114 -4.65 -27.41 24.18
CA GLU A 114 -5.52 -28.43 24.78
C GLU A 114 -5.46 -29.76 24.02
N THR A 115 -5.38 -29.70 22.69
CA THR A 115 -5.23 -30.88 21.84
C THR A 115 -3.89 -31.57 22.09
N LEU A 116 -2.82 -30.78 22.20
CA LEU A 116 -1.48 -31.22 22.52
C LEU A 116 -1.41 -31.88 23.90
N LEU A 117 -2.00 -31.26 24.92
CA LEU A 117 -2.09 -31.81 26.28
C LEU A 117 -2.85 -33.14 26.29
N LYS A 118 -4.04 -33.20 25.68
CA LYS A 118 -4.85 -34.43 25.60
C LYS A 118 -4.10 -35.56 24.88
N THR A 119 -3.41 -35.24 23.79
CA THR A 119 -2.63 -36.21 23.03
C THR A 119 -1.42 -36.69 23.84
N ALA A 120 -0.73 -35.80 24.54
CA ALA A 120 0.38 -36.16 25.42
C ALA A 120 -0.08 -37.03 26.60
N GLU A 121 -1.21 -36.72 27.22
CA GLU A 121 -1.78 -37.56 28.28
C GLU A 121 -2.16 -38.94 27.77
N LYS A 122 -2.79 -39.03 26.59
CA LYS A 122 -3.19 -40.29 25.96
C LYS A 122 -2.02 -41.25 25.76
N TYR A 123 -0.88 -40.76 25.28
CA TYR A 123 0.27 -41.61 24.94
C TYR A 123 1.27 -41.79 26.08
N PHE A 124 1.42 -40.83 27.00
CA PHE A 124 2.48 -40.87 28.00
C PHE A 124 1.97 -41.12 29.43
N LYS A 125 0.77 -40.65 29.80
CA LYS A 125 0.28 -40.73 31.20
C LYS A 125 -0.01 -42.17 31.65
N ASN A 126 -0.43 -43.02 30.71
CA ASN A 126 -0.80 -44.41 30.99
C ASN A 126 0.43 -45.35 31.05
N GLU A 127 1.61 -44.91 30.61
CA GLU A 127 2.85 -45.70 30.69
C GLU A 127 3.55 -45.58 32.05
N LEU A 128 3.32 -44.47 32.75
CA LEU A 128 3.94 -44.22 34.04
C LEU A 128 3.23 -45.00 35.15
N LYS A 129 3.97 -45.87 35.84
CA LYS A 129 3.46 -46.69 36.96
C LYS A 129 3.27 -45.91 38.26
N SER A 130 4.04 -44.83 38.43
CA SER A 130 4.14 -44.03 39.66
C SER A 130 3.35 -42.73 39.54
N GLU A 131 2.47 -42.43 40.51
CA GLU A 131 1.73 -41.16 40.56
C GLU A 131 2.63 -39.91 40.65
N PRO A 132 3.72 -39.89 41.44
CA PRO A 132 4.71 -38.82 41.41
C PRO A 132 5.25 -38.49 40.01
N ASP A 133 5.52 -39.52 39.19
CA ASP A 133 6.03 -39.32 37.83
C ASP A 133 4.97 -38.77 36.88
N LYS A 134 3.70 -39.19 37.03
CA LYS A 134 2.57 -38.61 36.27
C LYS A 134 2.38 -37.13 36.57
N ILE A 135 2.51 -36.73 37.84
CA ILE A 135 2.45 -35.33 38.26
C ILE A 135 3.63 -34.54 37.69
N ARG A 136 4.86 -35.08 37.77
CA ARG A 136 6.07 -34.47 37.19
C ARG A 136 5.92 -34.25 35.68
N LEU A 137 5.43 -35.27 34.97
CA LEU A 137 5.16 -35.20 33.53
C LEU A 137 4.16 -34.08 33.20
N GLY A 138 3.02 -34.03 33.90
CA GLY A 138 2.00 -33.01 33.70
C GLY A 138 2.51 -31.60 33.95
N GLN A 139 3.35 -31.40 34.97
CA GLN A 139 3.99 -30.10 35.24
C GLN A 139 4.98 -29.70 34.15
N VAL A 140 5.76 -30.64 33.63
CA VAL A 140 6.74 -30.38 32.56
C VAL A 140 6.04 -30.04 31.24
N ILE A 141 5.00 -30.80 30.86
CA ILE A 141 4.21 -30.49 29.66
C ILE A 141 3.51 -29.13 29.82
N ASN A 142 2.87 -28.85 30.96
CA ASN A 142 2.22 -27.55 31.19
C ASN A 142 3.22 -26.39 31.16
N LYS A 143 4.43 -26.57 31.67
CA LYS A 143 5.49 -25.55 31.59
C LYS A 143 5.98 -25.33 30.17
N LEU A 144 6.07 -26.36 29.34
CA LEU A 144 6.49 -26.25 27.93
C LEU A 144 5.41 -25.60 27.06
N VAL A 145 4.16 -26.00 27.27
CA VAL A 145 3.00 -25.50 26.52
C VAL A 145 2.66 -24.05 26.88
N ASN A 146 2.86 -23.66 28.15
CA ASN A 146 2.56 -22.31 28.64
C ASN A 146 3.81 -21.41 28.74
N ASN A 147 4.97 -21.78 28.16
CA ASN A 147 6.19 -20.98 28.27
C ASN A 147 6.13 -19.72 27.38
N PRO A 148 6.20 -18.50 27.95
CA PRO A 148 6.22 -17.24 27.18
C PRO A 148 7.52 -17.04 26.39
N VAL A 149 8.63 -17.70 26.70
CA VAL A 149 9.89 -17.55 25.93
C VAL A 149 9.81 -18.26 24.58
N ILE A 150 8.95 -19.27 24.45
CA ILE A 150 8.57 -19.84 23.16
C ILE A 150 7.62 -18.88 22.42
N SER A 151 6.91 -17.97 23.11
CA SER A 151 6.04 -16.96 22.50
C SER A 151 6.81 -15.80 21.81
N THR A 152 8.09 -15.59 22.12
CA THR A 152 8.97 -14.65 21.40
C THR A 152 9.76 -15.30 20.26
N LEU A 153 10.05 -16.61 20.34
CA LEU A 153 10.49 -17.46 19.22
C LEU A 153 9.32 -17.89 18.30
N ALA A 154 8.07 -17.66 18.73
CA ALA A 154 6.82 -18.01 18.04
C ALA A 154 6.50 -17.14 16.84
N ASN A 155 7.29 -16.12 16.53
CA ASN A 155 7.05 -15.30 15.34
C ASN A 155 7.30 -16.07 14.03
N THR A 156 7.87 -17.29 14.09
CA THR A 156 8.15 -18.09 12.89
C THR A 156 7.79 -19.57 12.95
N ASN A 157 7.57 -20.23 14.12
CA ASN A 157 6.91 -21.55 14.21
C ASN A 157 6.72 -22.06 15.65
N PRO A 158 5.66 -21.65 16.37
CA PRO A 158 5.44 -22.05 17.76
C PRO A 158 5.11 -23.54 17.91
N ILE A 159 4.28 -24.10 17.03
CA ILE A 159 3.72 -25.44 17.21
C ILE A 159 4.75 -26.53 16.93
N THR A 160 5.51 -26.38 15.85
CA THR A 160 6.59 -27.31 15.49
C THR A 160 7.67 -27.32 16.57
N SER A 161 8.04 -26.15 17.10
CA SER A 161 9.03 -26.00 18.17
C SER A 161 8.54 -26.57 19.51
N VAL A 162 7.30 -26.29 19.91
CA VAL A 162 6.70 -26.85 21.14
C VAL A 162 6.57 -28.38 21.02
N THR A 163 6.13 -28.89 19.88
CA THR A 163 5.99 -30.33 19.66
C THR A 163 7.36 -31.02 19.67
N ALA A 164 8.37 -30.43 19.04
CA ALA A 164 9.74 -30.94 19.08
C ALA A 164 10.34 -30.89 20.50
N ALA A 165 10.09 -29.82 21.26
CA ALA A 165 10.53 -29.71 22.65
C ALA A 165 9.88 -30.78 23.54
N ILE A 166 8.58 -31.07 23.34
CA ILE A 166 7.90 -32.16 24.03
C ILE A 166 8.49 -33.50 23.64
N ILE A 167 8.70 -33.78 22.34
CA ILE A 167 9.32 -35.03 21.87
C ILE A 167 10.71 -35.23 22.50
N ASN A 168 11.56 -34.20 22.49
CA ASN A 168 12.88 -34.27 23.10
C ASN A 168 12.80 -34.51 24.61
N THR A 169 11.86 -33.83 25.28
CA THR A 169 11.65 -33.99 26.72
C THR A 169 11.18 -35.41 27.05
N MET A 170 10.24 -35.97 26.27
CA MET A 170 9.76 -37.34 26.44
C MET A 170 10.85 -38.36 26.14
N SER A 171 11.65 -38.15 25.10
CA SER A 171 12.79 -39.01 24.79
C SER A 171 13.86 -39.00 25.88
N SER A 172 13.98 -37.92 26.65
CA SER A 172 14.92 -37.78 27.77
C SER A 172 14.31 -38.11 29.14
N PHE A 173 13.00 -38.41 29.19
CA PHE A 173 12.31 -38.65 30.45
C PHE A 173 12.62 -40.05 30.94
N SER A 174 13.36 -40.13 32.03
CA SER A 174 13.69 -41.39 32.69
C SER A 174 12.93 -41.55 34.00
N THR A 175 12.58 -42.80 34.31
CA THR A 175 12.06 -43.22 35.61
C THR A 175 13.14 -44.01 36.34
N THR A 176 13.35 -43.68 37.60
CA THR A 176 14.23 -44.44 38.49
C THR A 176 13.41 -45.46 39.28
N SER A 177 13.63 -46.74 39.00
CA SER A 177 13.11 -47.82 39.85
C SER A 177 14.13 -48.11 40.95
N ILE A 178 13.67 -48.14 42.21
CA ILE A 178 14.50 -48.50 43.35
C ILE A 178 14.08 -49.90 43.79
N ASP A 179 14.88 -50.90 43.42
CA ASP A 179 14.71 -52.26 43.90
C ASP A 179 15.44 -52.41 45.23
N VAL A 180 14.65 -52.63 46.28
CA VAL A 180 15.13 -52.78 47.65
C VAL A 180 15.10 -54.26 48.01
N VAL A 181 16.27 -54.90 48.01
CA VAL A 181 16.39 -56.30 48.45
C VAL A 181 16.50 -56.32 49.97
N LYS A 182 15.46 -56.81 50.64
CA LYS A 182 15.43 -57.00 52.10
C LYS A 182 15.62 -58.48 52.44
N GLU A 183 16.52 -58.75 53.38
CA GLU A 183 16.71 -60.08 53.96
C GLU A 183 16.41 -59.96 55.47
N GLY A 184 15.18 -60.26 55.87
CA GLY A 184 14.67 -59.98 57.22
C GLY A 184 14.49 -58.48 57.49
N ASN A 185 14.85 -58.02 58.71
CA ASN A 185 14.72 -56.61 59.16
C ASN A 185 15.89 -55.70 58.72
N LYS A 186 16.84 -56.19 57.93
CA LYS A 186 17.99 -55.40 57.44
C LYS A 186 17.93 -55.22 55.92
N LEU A 187 18.16 -53.98 55.49
CA LEU A 187 18.37 -53.60 54.09
C LEU A 187 19.69 -54.22 53.61
N LYS A 188 19.63 -55.08 52.59
CA LYS A 188 20.81 -55.79 52.06
C LYS A 188 21.43 -55.06 50.87
N ASP A 189 20.58 -54.52 49.99
CA ASP A 189 21.02 -53.75 48.84
C ASP A 189 19.91 -52.80 48.35
N VAL A 190 20.32 -51.65 47.79
CA VAL A 190 19.44 -50.68 47.14
C VAL A 190 19.99 -50.46 45.75
N SER A 191 19.42 -51.15 44.77
CA SER A 191 19.79 -50.95 43.37
C SER A 191 18.83 -49.97 42.72
N SER A 192 19.38 -48.89 42.14
CA SER A 192 18.61 -47.93 41.34
C SER A 192 18.85 -48.23 39.87
N SER A 193 17.81 -48.61 39.14
CA SER A 193 17.86 -48.71 37.68
C SER A 193 17.13 -47.52 37.06
N THR A 194 17.83 -46.82 36.16
CA THR A 194 17.26 -45.73 35.37
C THR A 194 16.83 -46.32 34.03
N MET A 195 15.54 -46.30 33.74
CA MET A 195 15.01 -46.76 32.46
C MET A 195 14.31 -45.59 31.75
N ASP A 196 14.41 -45.57 30.43
CA ASP A 196 13.62 -44.67 29.59
C ASP A 196 12.14 -44.93 29.85
N ALA A 197 11.40 -43.86 30.15
CA ALA A 197 10.03 -43.99 30.64
C ALA A 197 9.03 -44.31 29.52
N PHE A 198 9.39 -44.08 28.25
CA PHE A 198 8.48 -44.16 27.11
C PHE A 198 9.09 -44.91 25.94
N SER A 199 8.26 -45.70 25.25
CA SER A 199 8.70 -46.42 24.04
C SER A 199 8.79 -45.50 22.81
N GLN A 200 9.77 -45.76 21.94
CA GLN A 200 9.92 -45.08 20.62
C GLN A 200 8.61 -45.10 19.81
N LYS A 201 7.87 -46.21 19.89
CA LYS A 201 6.58 -46.42 19.20
C LYS A 201 5.51 -45.41 19.64
N ASN A 202 5.47 -45.04 20.92
CA ASN A 202 4.49 -44.06 21.41
C ASN A 202 4.87 -42.63 21.05
N ILE A 203 6.17 -42.32 21.02
CA ILE A 203 6.68 -41.03 20.53
C ILE A 203 6.31 -40.87 19.04
N GLU A 204 6.46 -41.92 18.24
CA GLU A 204 6.05 -41.93 16.83
C GLU A 204 4.52 -41.80 16.68
N ALA A 205 3.73 -42.54 17.45
CA ALA A 205 2.26 -42.43 17.42
C ALA A 205 1.76 -41.04 17.83
N PHE A 206 2.37 -40.44 18.87
CA PHE A 206 2.11 -39.06 19.30
C PHE A 206 2.40 -38.06 18.17
N ARG A 207 3.54 -38.21 17.48
CA ARG A 207 3.90 -37.35 16.35
C ARG A 207 2.92 -37.48 15.19
N VAL A 208 2.53 -38.71 14.83
CA VAL A 208 1.59 -38.97 13.73
C VAL A 208 0.22 -38.35 14.02
N GLU A 209 -0.27 -38.41 15.26
CA GLU A 209 -1.56 -37.81 15.63
C GLU A 209 -1.56 -36.27 15.59
N LEU A 210 -0.41 -35.64 15.86
CA LEU A 210 -0.27 -34.17 15.81
C LEU A 210 0.10 -33.62 14.43
N GLN A 211 0.65 -34.45 13.54
CA GLN A 211 1.13 -34.02 12.23
C GLN A 211 0.10 -33.22 11.40
N PRO A 212 -1.21 -33.56 11.39
CA PRO A 212 -2.21 -32.76 10.68
C PRO A 212 -2.31 -31.32 11.21
N TYR A 213 -2.23 -31.13 12.54
CA TYR A 213 -2.28 -29.81 13.16
C TYR A 213 -0.99 -29.01 12.88
N ILE A 214 0.16 -29.67 12.93
CA ILE A 214 1.45 -29.05 12.57
C ILE A 214 1.40 -28.52 11.14
N ASN A 215 0.98 -29.36 10.19
CA ASN A 215 0.87 -28.99 8.77
C ASN A 215 -0.09 -27.80 8.55
N PHE A 216 -1.19 -27.76 9.30
CA PHE A 216 -2.16 -26.66 9.23
C PHE A 216 -1.54 -25.31 9.64
N TYR A 217 -0.87 -25.26 10.79
CA TYR A 217 -0.25 -24.03 11.26
C TYR A 217 1.00 -23.65 10.47
N ASP A 218 1.78 -24.62 9.98
CA ASP A 218 2.88 -24.37 9.04
C ASP A 218 2.34 -23.70 7.76
N ALA A 219 1.17 -24.10 7.26
CA ALA A 219 0.55 -23.49 6.09
C ALA A 219 0.09 -22.03 6.36
N LEU A 220 -0.52 -21.76 7.52
CA LEU A 220 -0.90 -20.39 7.92
C LEU A 220 0.33 -19.48 8.02
N ASN A 221 1.37 -19.99 8.66
CA ASN A 221 2.62 -19.26 8.85
C ASN A 221 3.36 -19.02 7.53
N LEU A 222 3.38 -20.00 6.63
CA LEU A 222 3.96 -19.84 5.29
C LEU A 222 3.26 -18.71 4.50
N ALA A 223 1.94 -18.63 4.58
CA ALA A 223 1.17 -17.54 3.97
C ALA A 223 1.56 -16.18 4.58
N SER A 224 1.71 -16.09 5.90
CA SER A 224 2.16 -14.88 6.59
C SER A 224 3.59 -14.48 6.20
N ILE A 225 4.53 -15.42 6.12
CA ILE A 225 5.92 -15.15 5.73
C ILE A 225 5.99 -14.61 4.29
N ARG A 226 5.26 -15.23 3.36
CA ARG A 226 5.17 -14.76 1.97
C ARG A 226 4.60 -13.36 1.87
N TYR A 227 3.56 -13.06 2.64
CA TYR A 227 2.98 -11.73 2.70
C TYR A 227 3.96 -10.69 3.25
N LEU A 228 4.65 -10.99 4.36
CA LEU A 228 5.65 -10.09 4.94
C LEU A 228 6.83 -9.84 3.99
N SER A 229 7.32 -10.88 3.32
CA SER A 229 8.39 -10.74 2.32
C SER A 229 7.93 -9.91 1.12
N GLY A 230 6.69 -10.09 0.66
CA GLY A 230 6.11 -9.26 -0.39
C GLY A 230 5.95 -7.80 0.04
N LEU A 231 5.53 -7.56 1.30
CA LEU A 231 5.43 -6.21 1.85
C LEU A 231 6.80 -5.53 1.93
N GLU A 232 7.84 -6.24 2.33
CA GLU A 232 9.20 -5.69 2.39
C GLU A 232 9.69 -5.24 1.01
N ASN A 233 9.40 -6.02 -0.04
CA ASN A 233 9.70 -5.67 -1.42
C ASN A 233 8.93 -4.40 -1.87
N ILE A 234 7.62 -4.37 -1.60
CA ILE A 234 6.77 -3.22 -1.92
C ILE A 234 7.16 -1.97 -1.12
N ASN A 235 7.70 -2.12 0.09
CA ASN A 235 8.08 -1.00 0.96
C ASN A 235 9.18 -0.13 0.33
N GLN A 236 10.11 -0.73 -0.42
CA GLN A 236 11.12 0.03 -1.15
C GLN A 236 10.50 0.90 -2.24
N HIS A 237 9.53 0.35 -2.99
CA HIS A 237 8.76 1.11 -3.97
C HIS A 237 7.89 2.21 -3.31
N TYR A 238 7.32 1.91 -2.14
CA TYR A 238 6.53 2.85 -1.36
C TYR A 238 7.33 4.08 -0.96
N GLU A 239 8.51 3.92 -0.35
CA GLU A 239 9.33 5.07 0.09
C GLU A 239 9.78 5.93 -1.09
N TYR A 240 10.15 5.31 -2.22
CA TYR A 240 10.48 6.04 -3.44
C TYR A 240 9.28 6.83 -3.99
N LEU A 241 8.11 6.20 -4.06
CA LEU A 241 6.90 6.81 -4.60
C LEU A 241 6.37 7.91 -3.68
N LYS A 242 6.45 7.72 -2.36
CA LYS A 242 6.14 8.72 -1.35
C LYS A 242 6.96 9.98 -1.55
N GLY A 243 8.29 9.83 -1.64
CA GLY A 243 9.19 10.94 -1.92
C GLY A 243 8.86 11.64 -3.25
N SER A 244 8.53 10.86 -4.28
CA SER A 244 8.16 11.39 -5.60
C SER A 244 6.85 12.19 -5.60
N VAL A 245 5.82 11.72 -4.88
CA VAL A 245 4.52 12.40 -4.74
C VAL A 245 4.65 13.66 -3.88
N GLU A 246 5.40 13.58 -2.77
CA GLU A 246 5.66 14.73 -1.91
C GLU A 246 6.48 15.81 -2.63
N ASP A 247 7.53 15.41 -3.36
CA ASP A 247 8.36 16.32 -4.16
C ASP A 247 7.55 16.95 -5.29
N TYR A 248 6.71 16.18 -5.99
CA TYR A 248 5.77 16.72 -6.97
C TYR A 248 4.84 17.78 -6.37
N LYS A 249 4.18 17.47 -5.24
CA LYS A 249 3.30 18.42 -4.54
C LYS A 249 4.08 19.69 -4.15
N LYS A 250 5.28 19.52 -3.59
CA LYS A 250 6.13 20.62 -3.14
C LYS A 250 6.58 21.50 -4.30
N GLN A 251 7.06 20.91 -5.40
CA GLN A 251 7.46 21.65 -6.60
C GLN A 251 6.29 22.40 -7.22
N LEU A 252 5.12 21.75 -7.31
CA LEU A 252 3.90 22.37 -7.81
C LEU A 252 3.55 23.61 -6.99
N TYR A 253 3.61 23.52 -5.66
CA TYR A 253 3.24 24.62 -4.77
C TYR A 253 4.28 25.75 -4.75
N LEU A 254 5.57 25.39 -4.77
CA LEU A 254 6.67 26.35 -4.86
C LEU A 254 6.63 27.15 -6.16
N SER A 255 6.30 26.51 -7.29
CA SER A 255 6.28 27.16 -8.61
C SER A 255 5.34 28.38 -8.67
N LEU A 256 4.21 28.33 -7.95
CA LEU A 256 3.25 29.44 -7.85
C LEU A 256 3.32 30.19 -6.50
N SER A 257 4.30 29.88 -5.64
CA SER A 257 4.42 30.45 -4.29
C SER A 257 3.12 30.32 -3.47
N ILE A 258 2.47 29.17 -3.60
CA ILE A 258 1.19 28.86 -2.94
C ILE A 258 1.47 28.10 -1.66
N THR A 259 0.88 28.56 -0.56
CA THR A 259 0.84 27.86 0.73
C THR A 259 -0.40 26.97 0.82
N ASP A 260 -0.40 25.92 1.66
CA ASP A 260 -1.56 25.02 1.87
C ASP A 260 -2.85 25.81 2.28
N THR A 261 -2.69 27.02 2.82
CA THR A 261 -3.81 27.95 3.08
C THR A 261 -4.14 28.79 1.84
N ASN A 262 -5.41 28.73 1.40
CA ASN A 262 -5.97 29.52 0.28
C ASN A 262 -5.46 29.17 -1.13
N THR A 263 -5.20 27.88 -1.40
CA THR A 263 -4.70 27.37 -2.69
C THR A 263 -5.57 27.83 -3.87
N LEU A 264 -6.89 27.72 -3.77
CA LEU A 264 -7.82 28.09 -4.84
C LEU A 264 -7.89 29.60 -5.10
N MET A 265 -7.87 30.43 -4.05
CA MET A 265 -7.85 31.90 -4.23
C MET A 265 -6.54 32.36 -4.86
N ARG A 266 -5.40 31.81 -4.43
CA ARG A 266 -4.09 32.13 -5.02
C ARG A 266 -3.96 31.62 -6.45
N LEU A 267 -4.53 30.46 -6.75
CA LEU A 267 -4.61 29.97 -8.14
C LEU A 267 -5.44 30.90 -9.01
N ALA A 268 -6.62 31.31 -8.53
CA ALA A 268 -7.51 32.20 -9.27
C ALA A 268 -6.88 33.60 -9.49
N SER A 269 -6.06 34.08 -8.57
CA SER A 269 -5.30 35.33 -8.76
C SER A 269 -4.14 35.19 -9.73
N SER A 270 -3.43 34.05 -9.72
CA SER A 270 -2.28 33.81 -10.60
C SER A 270 -2.68 33.38 -12.02
N LEU A 271 -3.85 32.75 -12.15
CA LEU A 271 -4.42 32.24 -13.41
C LEU A 271 -5.89 32.67 -13.54
N PRO A 272 -6.13 33.94 -13.91
CA PRO A 272 -7.48 34.49 -14.08
C PRO A 272 -8.34 33.72 -15.10
N ASP A 273 -9.66 33.88 -15.01
CA ASP A 273 -10.58 33.22 -15.95
C ASP A 273 -10.36 33.75 -17.38
N PRO A 274 -10.30 32.88 -18.42
CA PRO A 274 -10.16 33.29 -19.81
C PRO A 274 -11.21 34.33 -20.27
N SER A 275 -12.36 34.37 -19.59
CA SER A 275 -13.48 35.30 -19.83
C SER A 275 -13.22 36.72 -19.33
N THR A 276 -12.13 36.96 -18.60
CA THR A 276 -11.79 38.29 -18.07
C THR A 276 -11.44 39.24 -19.21
N ARG A 277 -12.03 40.45 -19.21
CA ARG A 277 -11.77 41.45 -20.26
C ARG A 277 -10.31 41.88 -20.26
N ASN A 278 -9.74 42.02 -21.46
CA ASN A 278 -8.38 42.54 -21.71
C ASN A 278 -7.23 41.71 -21.12
N LEU A 279 -7.33 40.38 -21.13
CA LEU A 279 -6.20 39.51 -20.82
C LEU A 279 -5.14 39.53 -21.93
N ASP A 280 -3.89 39.69 -21.52
CA ASP A 280 -2.72 39.47 -22.36
C ASP A 280 -2.24 38.02 -22.18
N TYR A 281 -2.82 37.11 -22.98
CA TYR A 281 -2.48 35.69 -22.94
C TYR A 281 -1.00 35.42 -23.17
N SER A 282 -0.35 36.22 -24.04
CA SER A 282 1.06 36.07 -24.38
C SER A 282 1.99 36.34 -23.19
N ALA A 283 1.66 37.35 -22.37
CA ALA A 283 2.41 37.67 -21.16
C ALA A 283 2.34 36.53 -20.13
N PHE A 284 1.17 35.88 -19.97
CA PHE A 284 1.02 34.74 -19.06
C PHE A 284 1.71 33.47 -19.58
N LEU A 285 1.64 33.20 -20.88
CA LEU A 285 2.33 32.05 -21.48
C LEU A 285 3.86 32.19 -21.44
N CYS A 286 4.38 33.42 -21.41
CA CYS A 286 5.81 33.72 -21.28
C CYS A 286 6.28 33.87 -19.82
N ASP A 287 5.38 33.83 -18.84
CA ASP A 287 5.77 33.89 -17.42
C ASP A 287 6.52 32.61 -17.02
N GLN A 288 7.76 32.76 -16.59
CA GLN A 288 8.63 31.66 -16.17
C GLN A 288 8.01 30.80 -15.05
N LYS A 289 7.21 31.40 -14.15
CA LYS A 289 6.52 30.68 -13.08
C LYS A 289 5.42 29.78 -13.63
N ILE A 290 4.64 30.29 -14.59
CA ILE A 290 3.55 29.56 -15.23
C ILE A 290 4.10 28.43 -16.09
N GLN A 291 5.17 28.68 -16.87
CA GLN A 291 5.83 27.64 -17.65
C GLN A 291 6.43 26.52 -16.78
N SER A 292 7.06 26.89 -15.66
CA SER A 292 7.58 25.91 -14.70
C SER A 292 6.44 25.08 -14.09
N CYS A 293 5.34 25.74 -13.73
CA CYS A 293 4.16 25.09 -13.18
C CYS A 293 3.48 24.14 -14.19
N ASP A 294 3.30 24.57 -15.43
CA ASP A 294 2.77 23.78 -16.55
C ASP A 294 3.62 22.53 -16.82
N GLY A 295 4.96 22.69 -16.83
CA GLY A 295 5.89 21.57 -16.99
C GLY A 295 5.82 20.54 -15.86
N ILE A 296 5.52 20.98 -14.63
CA ILE A 296 5.26 20.08 -13.49
C ILE A 296 3.88 19.44 -13.66
N ALA A 297 2.83 20.21 -13.91
CA ALA A 297 1.44 19.75 -14.05
C ALA A 297 1.30 18.64 -15.11
N ARG A 298 2.04 18.72 -16.21
CA ARG A 298 2.07 17.66 -17.24
C ARG A 298 2.59 16.31 -16.77
N LYS A 299 3.31 16.25 -15.65
CA LYS A 299 3.74 14.98 -15.03
C LYS A 299 2.63 14.30 -14.22
N LEU A 300 1.49 14.97 -13.99
CA LEU A 300 0.36 14.44 -13.23
C LEU A 300 -0.10 13.06 -13.71
N PRO A 301 -0.32 12.80 -15.03
CA PRO A 301 -0.81 11.50 -15.48
C PRO A 301 0.18 10.37 -15.20
N ALA A 302 1.49 10.66 -15.29
CA ALA A 302 2.53 9.67 -14.98
C ALA A 302 2.53 9.31 -13.50
N ILE A 303 2.38 10.30 -12.61
CA ILE A 303 2.31 10.07 -11.15
C ILE A 303 1.02 9.31 -10.79
N GLN A 304 -0.11 9.66 -11.39
CA GLN A 304 -1.36 8.93 -11.21
C GLN A 304 -1.24 7.47 -11.63
N LEU A 305 -0.55 7.20 -12.75
CA LEU A 305 -0.30 5.84 -13.20
C LEU A 305 0.57 5.08 -12.21
N LEU A 306 1.66 5.68 -11.72
CA LEU A 306 2.55 5.07 -10.72
C LEU A 306 1.80 4.72 -9.42
N VAL A 307 0.98 5.64 -8.90
CA VAL A 307 0.16 5.40 -7.69
C VAL A 307 -0.88 4.31 -7.93
N LYS A 308 -1.51 4.29 -9.12
CA LYS A 308 -2.47 3.25 -9.49
C LYS A 308 -1.83 1.87 -9.64
N ASP A 309 -0.62 1.82 -10.18
CA ASP A 309 0.12 0.56 -10.37
C ASP A 309 0.64 0.03 -9.03
N PHE A 310 1.19 0.91 -8.17
CA PHE A 310 1.54 0.56 -6.78
C PHE A 310 0.35 -0.02 -6.02
N ARG A 311 -0.80 0.67 -6.07
CA ARG A 311 -2.01 0.19 -5.42
C ARG A 311 -2.44 -1.17 -5.96
N ARG A 312 -2.36 -1.39 -7.28
CA ARG A 312 -2.68 -2.68 -7.89
C ARG A 312 -1.73 -3.79 -7.39
N GLU A 313 -0.44 -3.51 -7.29
CA GLU A 313 0.57 -4.45 -6.79
C GLU A 313 0.28 -4.83 -5.33
N TYR A 314 0.02 -3.84 -4.48
CA TYR A 314 -0.37 -4.05 -3.08
C TYR A 314 -1.65 -4.87 -2.94
N ASP A 315 -2.68 -4.53 -3.70
CA ASP A 315 -3.97 -5.23 -3.67
C ASP A 315 -3.84 -6.68 -4.16
N GLN A 316 -3.00 -6.93 -5.17
CA GLN A 316 -2.69 -8.28 -5.63
C GLN A 316 -1.98 -9.09 -4.55
N LEU A 317 -0.98 -8.51 -3.88
CA LEU A 317 -0.28 -9.15 -2.77
C LEU A 317 -1.26 -9.53 -1.64
N LEU A 318 -2.12 -8.58 -1.24
CA LEU A 318 -3.14 -8.81 -0.21
C LEU A 318 -4.11 -9.92 -0.61
N ILE A 319 -4.66 -9.88 -1.83
CA ILE A 319 -5.60 -10.89 -2.32
C ILE A 319 -4.92 -12.26 -2.38
N SER A 320 -3.66 -12.33 -2.79
CA SER A 320 -2.89 -13.59 -2.77
C SER A 320 -2.75 -14.13 -1.36
N PHE A 321 -2.36 -13.27 -0.41
CA PHE A 321 -2.27 -13.64 1.01
C PHE A 321 -3.59 -14.18 1.56
N LEU A 322 -4.70 -13.46 1.35
CA LEU A 322 -6.02 -13.88 1.83
C LEU A 322 -6.46 -15.22 1.21
N LYS A 323 -6.17 -15.44 -0.08
CA LYS A 323 -6.47 -16.73 -0.75
C LYS A 323 -5.64 -17.87 -0.17
N GLU A 324 -4.34 -17.67 0.02
CA GLU A 324 -3.47 -18.67 0.65
C GLU A 324 -3.93 -18.98 2.09
N TYR A 325 -4.33 -17.95 2.83
CA TYR A 325 -4.86 -18.11 4.18
C TYR A 325 -6.19 -18.89 4.20
N VAL A 326 -7.11 -18.62 3.26
CA VAL A 326 -8.36 -19.40 3.11
C VAL A 326 -8.07 -20.85 2.77
N LEU A 327 -7.10 -21.14 1.89
CA LEU A 327 -6.70 -22.51 1.58
C LEU A 327 -6.16 -23.24 2.82
N ALA A 328 -5.37 -22.56 3.65
CA ALA A 328 -4.91 -23.09 4.92
C ALA A 328 -6.10 -23.35 5.88
N LEU A 329 -7.04 -22.40 6.02
CA LEU A 329 -8.26 -22.60 6.82
C LEU A 329 -9.13 -23.76 6.31
N GLN A 330 -9.23 -23.97 5.00
CA GLN A 330 -9.94 -25.11 4.43
C GLN A 330 -9.25 -26.44 4.77
N SER A 331 -7.93 -26.45 4.88
CA SER A 331 -7.19 -27.64 5.32
C SER A 331 -7.52 -28.04 6.77
N ALA A 332 -7.92 -27.09 7.62
CA ALA A 332 -8.39 -27.37 8.97
C ALA A 332 -9.66 -28.24 9.00
N LYS A 333 -10.48 -28.24 7.94
CA LYS A 333 -11.65 -29.12 7.84
C LYS A 333 -11.28 -30.62 7.78
N LYS A 334 -10.04 -30.93 7.41
CA LYS A 334 -9.51 -32.30 7.33
C LYS A 334 -8.94 -32.79 8.67
N LEU A 335 -8.87 -31.92 9.68
CA LEU A 335 -8.42 -32.29 11.01
C LEU A 335 -9.46 -33.20 11.69
N PRO A 336 -9.06 -34.03 12.67
CA PRO A 336 -9.95 -34.96 13.34
C PRO A 336 -11.22 -34.27 13.91
N PRO A 337 -12.42 -34.79 13.65
CA PRO A 337 -13.69 -34.09 13.89
C PRO A 337 -14.09 -33.94 15.36
N SER A 338 -13.37 -34.56 16.30
CA SER A 338 -13.72 -34.57 17.73
C SER A 338 -13.39 -33.26 18.46
N SER A 339 -12.74 -32.28 17.82
CA SER A 339 -12.23 -31.08 18.48
C SER A 339 -12.58 -29.76 17.82
N ILE A 340 -13.20 -29.72 16.63
CA ILE A 340 -13.29 -28.49 15.82
C ILE A 340 -14.72 -28.05 15.55
N ASP A 341 -15.00 -26.80 15.92
CA ASP A 341 -16.22 -26.10 15.49
C ASP A 341 -16.05 -25.57 14.06
N GLN A 342 -16.47 -26.39 13.09
CA GLN A 342 -16.40 -26.03 11.66
C GLN A 342 -17.17 -24.74 11.33
N SER A 343 -18.19 -24.38 12.12
CA SER A 343 -18.98 -23.16 11.89
C SER A 343 -18.15 -21.88 12.10
N LYS A 344 -17.20 -21.88 13.04
CA LYS A 344 -16.29 -20.75 13.28
C LYS A 344 -15.28 -20.58 12.17
N ILE A 345 -14.76 -21.68 11.62
CA ILE A 345 -13.86 -21.66 10.46
C ILE A 345 -14.61 -21.10 9.24
N ASP A 346 -15.84 -21.57 9.01
CA ASP A 346 -16.67 -21.08 7.90
C ASP A 346 -17.04 -19.61 8.06
N SER A 347 -17.31 -19.14 9.28
CA SER A 347 -17.52 -17.72 9.58
C SER A 347 -16.28 -16.88 9.24
N LEU A 348 -15.07 -17.35 9.60
CA LEU A 348 -13.85 -16.62 9.29
C LEU A 348 -13.55 -16.59 7.78
N ILE A 349 -13.79 -17.71 7.08
CA ILE A 349 -13.68 -17.77 5.62
C ILE A 349 -14.67 -16.78 4.97
N SER A 350 -15.93 -16.76 5.43
CA SER A 350 -16.94 -15.83 4.93
C SER A 350 -16.56 -14.36 5.18
N ASP A 351 -15.96 -14.04 6.32
CA ASP A 351 -15.45 -12.70 6.61
C ASP A 351 -14.34 -12.29 5.64
N ILE A 352 -13.40 -13.21 5.36
CA ILE A 352 -12.31 -13.00 4.39
C ILE A 352 -12.88 -12.81 2.97
N ASP A 353 -13.83 -13.63 2.55
CA ASP A 353 -14.46 -13.54 1.23
C ASP A 353 -15.24 -12.24 1.06
N THR A 354 -15.95 -11.81 2.10
CA THR A 354 -16.71 -10.55 2.10
C THR A 354 -15.76 -9.35 1.99
N PHE A 355 -14.67 -9.36 2.75
CA PHE A 355 -13.63 -8.35 2.66
C PHE A 355 -12.98 -8.32 1.27
N THR A 356 -12.60 -9.48 0.74
CA THR A 356 -11.97 -9.63 -0.58
C THR A 356 -12.87 -9.10 -1.70
N LYS A 357 -14.17 -9.42 -1.67
CA LYS A 357 -15.16 -8.88 -2.63
C LYS A 357 -15.28 -7.37 -2.52
N THR A 358 -15.32 -6.82 -1.31
CA THR A 358 -15.42 -5.38 -1.06
C THR A 358 -14.21 -4.64 -1.63
N GLU A 359 -13.00 -5.12 -1.37
CA GLU A 359 -11.77 -4.48 -1.86
C GLU A 359 -11.64 -4.59 -3.40
N ILE A 360 -12.05 -5.72 -4.00
CA ILE A 360 -12.14 -5.86 -5.46
C ILE A 360 -13.13 -4.84 -6.05
N THR A 361 -14.32 -4.67 -5.46
CA THR A 361 -15.33 -3.73 -5.97
C THR A 361 -14.91 -2.25 -5.85
N LYS A 362 -14.08 -1.88 -4.87
CA LYS A 362 -13.51 -0.53 -4.75
C LYS A 362 -12.43 -0.25 -5.82
N ASN A 363 -11.76 -1.29 -6.33
CA ASN A 363 -10.74 -1.18 -7.36
C ASN A 363 -11.29 -1.14 -8.78
N THR A 364 -12.44 -1.76 -9.00
CA THR A 364 -13.26 -1.48 -10.17
C THR A 364 -14.08 -0.23 -9.87
N GLY A 365 -13.45 0.95 -9.95
CA GLY A 365 -14.19 2.22 -9.92
C GLY A 365 -15.39 2.16 -10.88
N PRO A 366 -16.46 2.94 -10.64
CA PRO A 366 -17.66 2.89 -11.47
C PRO A 366 -17.23 3.01 -12.93
N LYS A 367 -17.61 2.02 -13.75
CA LYS A 367 -17.54 2.14 -15.20
C LYS A 367 -18.38 3.37 -15.55
N LYS A 368 -17.72 4.50 -15.74
CA LYS A 368 -18.28 5.67 -16.41
C LYS A 368 -17.87 5.60 -17.85
#